data_AF-G8JKI6-F1
#
_entry.id   AF-G8JKI6-F1
#
_cell.length_a   1.000
_cell.length_b   1.000
_cell.length_c   1.000
_cell.angle_alpha   90.00
_cell.angle_beta   90.00
_cell.angle_gamma   90.00
#
_symmetry.space_group_name_H-M   'P 1'
#
loop_
_entity.id
_entity.type
_entity.pdbx_description
1 polymer ?
#
loop_
_entity_poly.entity_id
_entity_poly.type
_entity_poly.pdbx_seq_one_letter_code
_entity_poly.pdbx_strand_id
1 'polypeptide(L)'
;KVEYKYNKEGKENTVICEAPEPNGDQKLTFSCNGGESSTFQAEFTIMGTDYNDYAVFYRCVTFTSSGSKADNYLVLSRKSNNEEIPDGAKGLIEKLNLQKCSDITSTFVV
;
A
#
# COMPACT_ATOMS: atom_id res chain seq x y z
N LYS A 1 4.34 14.72 4.86
CA LYS A 1 4.58 13.93 6.09
C LYS A 1 3.31 13.15 6.44
N VAL A 2 3.43 11.87 6.78
CA VAL A 2 2.35 10.99 7.26
C VAL A 2 2.80 10.39 8.59
N GLU A 3 1.89 10.32 9.56
CA GLU A 3 2.13 9.70 10.87
C GLU A 3 1.03 8.69 11.14
N TYR A 4 1.40 7.48 11.57
CA TYR A 4 0.42 6.49 12.03
C TYR A 4 0.96 5.73 13.25
N LYS A 5 0.03 5.30 14.09
CA LYS A 5 0.29 4.56 15.31
C LYS A 5 -0.27 3.15 15.20
N TYR A 6 0.46 2.17 15.69
CA TYR A 6 -0.02 0.79 15.76
C TYR A 6 0.43 0.12 17.05
N ASN A 7 -0.41 -0.76 17.58
CA ASN A 7 -0.11 -1.54 18.76
C ASN A 7 0.49 -2.89 18.33
N LYS A 8 1.66 -3.22 18.88
CA LYS A 8 2.26 -4.55 18.76
C LYS A 8 2.63 -5.03 20.15
N GLU A 9 2.07 -6.16 20.56
CA GLU A 9 2.36 -6.78 21.88
C GLU A 9 2.13 -5.81 23.05
N GLY A 10 1.08 -4.98 22.97
CA GLY A 10 0.73 -4.00 24.01
C GLY A 10 1.64 -2.76 24.05
N LYS A 11 2.63 -2.65 23.17
CA LYS A 11 3.44 -1.43 22.98
C LYS A 11 2.91 -0.63 21.81
N GLU A 12 2.62 0.65 22.05
CA GLU A 12 2.31 1.61 20.99
C GLU A 12 3.59 1.96 20.23
N ASN A 13 3.56 1.77 18.92
CA ASN A 13 4.63 2.17 18.01
C ASN A 13 4.13 3.32 17.16
N THR A 14 4.97 4.34 16.98
CA THR A 14 4.70 5.44 16.05
C THR A 14 5.60 5.30 14.84
N VAL A 15 5.03 5.46 13.65
CA VAL A 15 5.75 5.50 12.38
C VAL A 15 5.54 6.86 11.76
N ILE A 16 6.66 7.48 11.38
CA ILE A 16 6.69 8.75 10.67
C ILE A 16 7.27 8.51 9.29
N CYS A 17 6.50 8.85 8.26
CA CYS A 17 6.89 8.73 6.85
C CYS A 17 6.96 10.11 6.20
N GLU A 18 8.04 10.35 5.47
CA GLU A 18 8.28 11.59 4.74
C GLU A 18 8.52 11.28 3.27
N ALA A 19 7.88 12.06 2.41
CA ALA A 19 8.10 12.03 0.97
C ALA A 19 8.60 13.41 0.54
N PRO A 20 9.55 13.48 -0.41
CA PRO A 20 9.90 14.74 -1.05
C PRO A 20 8.71 15.28 -1.85
N GLU A 21 8.80 16.56 -2.24
CA GLU A 21 7.82 17.16 -3.14
C GLU A 21 7.69 16.32 -4.42
N PRO A 22 6.46 16.03 -4.89
CA PRO A 22 6.26 15.29 -6.12
C PRO A 22 6.91 16.02 -7.29
N ASN A 23 7.76 15.32 -8.03
CA ASN A 23 8.45 15.85 -9.22
C ASN A 23 7.62 15.71 -10.52
N GLY A 24 6.31 15.41 -10.39
CA GLY A 24 5.43 15.13 -11.53
C GLY A 24 5.40 13.66 -11.95
N ASP A 25 6.22 12.79 -11.34
CA ASP A 25 6.17 11.35 -11.60
C ASP A 25 4.93 10.71 -10.95
N GLN A 26 4.40 9.65 -11.57
CA GLN A 26 3.34 8.81 -10.98
C GLN A 26 3.84 7.92 -9.82
N LYS A 27 5.06 8.19 -9.32
CA LYS A 27 5.74 7.43 -8.27
C LYS A 27 5.99 8.33 -7.07
N LEU A 28 5.60 7.85 -5.90
CA LEU A 28 5.85 8.48 -4.61
C LEU A 28 6.71 7.56 -3.76
N THR A 29 7.84 8.07 -3.26
CA THR A 29 8.72 7.33 -2.36
C THR A 29 8.67 7.97 -0.98
N PHE A 30 8.28 7.17 0.02
CA PHE A 30 8.25 7.54 1.42
C PHE A 30 9.41 6.89 2.16
N SER A 31 10.17 7.69 2.89
CA SER A 31 11.13 7.22 3.89
C SER A 31 10.44 7.17 5.24
N CYS A 32 10.31 5.98 5.82
CA CYS A 32 9.57 5.74 7.05
C CYS A 32 10.50 5.31 8.19
N ASN A 33 10.31 5.92 9.36
CA ASN A 33 11.02 5.61 10.59
C ASN A 33 10.00 5.17 11.66
N GLY A 34 10.18 3.96 12.20
CA GLY A 34 9.36 3.37 13.26
C GLY A 34 10.17 3.02 14.51
N GLY A 35 9.75 3.55 15.66
CA GLY A 35 10.30 3.16 16.97
C GLY A 35 11.83 3.21 17.06
N GLU A 36 12.44 2.22 17.73
CA GLU A 36 13.87 2.23 18.07
C GLU A 36 14.84 1.89 16.90
N SER A 37 14.38 1.35 15.77
CA SER A 37 15.31 1.00 14.66
C SER A 37 14.67 0.58 13.33
N SER A 38 13.34 0.44 13.20
CA SER A 38 12.78 -0.02 11.94
C SER A 38 12.69 1.13 10.95
N THR A 39 13.62 1.16 9.99
CA THR A 39 13.53 2.03 8.83
C THR A 39 13.09 1.22 7.62
N PHE A 40 12.19 1.77 6.83
CA PHE A 40 11.76 1.17 5.57
C PHE A 40 11.43 2.25 4.56
N GLN A 41 11.56 1.91 3.28
CA GLN A 41 11.11 2.76 2.18
C GLN A 41 9.83 2.17 1.60
N ALA A 42 8.81 2.99 1.42
CA ALA A 42 7.58 2.59 0.77
C ALA A 42 7.42 3.37 -0.53
N GLU A 43 7.47 2.65 -1.64
CA GLU A 43 7.29 3.17 -2.99
C GLU A 43 5.87 2.88 -3.46
N PHE A 44 5.15 3.90 -3.88
CA PHE A 44 3.79 3.80 -4.41
C PHE A 44 3.78 4.29 -5.85
N THR A 45 3.26 3.49 -6.76
CA THR A 45 3.01 3.88 -8.15
C THR A 45 1.51 3.98 -8.37
N ILE A 46 1.03 5.14 -8.80
CA ILE A 46 -0.38 5.36 -9.16
C ILE A 46 -0.62 4.66 -10.50
N MET A 47 -1.43 3.59 -10.50
CA MET A 47 -1.74 2.84 -11.72
C MET A 47 -3.02 3.31 -12.41
N GLY A 48 -3.94 3.90 -11.63
CA GLY A 48 -5.19 4.46 -12.12
C GLY A 48 -5.95 5.12 -10.97
N THR A 49 -6.55 6.27 -11.24
CA THR A 49 -7.39 6.98 -10.27
C THR A 49 -8.26 7.97 -11.03
N ASP A 50 -9.48 8.20 -10.54
CA ASP A 50 -10.35 9.29 -10.99
C ASP A 50 -10.29 10.50 -10.06
N TYR A 51 -9.44 10.43 -9.02
CA TYR A 51 -9.29 11.38 -7.92
C TYR A 51 -10.53 11.60 -7.02
N ASN A 52 -11.71 11.13 -7.46
CA ASN A 52 -13.02 11.40 -6.88
C ASN A 52 -13.57 10.23 -6.05
N ASP A 53 -13.36 8.99 -6.49
CA ASP A 53 -13.94 7.80 -5.85
C ASP A 53 -12.89 6.71 -5.56
N TYR A 54 -11.92 6.51 -6.46
CA TYR A 54 -10.97 5.39 -6.35
C TYR A 54 -9.52 5.72 -6.70
N ALA A 55 -8.61 4.88 -6.22
CA ALA A 55 -7.24 4.78 -6.71
C ALA A 55 -6.74 3.34 -6.65
N VAL A 56 -5.94 2.95 -7.64
CA VAL A 56 -5.19 1.69 -7.69
C VAL A 56 -3.70 2.01 -7.57
N PHE A 57 -3.05 1.44 -6.57
CA PHE A 57 -1.61 1.57 -6.36
C PHE A 57 -0.92 0.23 -6.51
N TYR A 58 0.27 0.25 -7.11
CA TYR A 58 1.29 -0.74 -6.79
C TYR A 58 2.14 -0.18 -5.64
N ARG A 59 2.25 -0.94 -4.54
CA ARG A 59 3.09 -0.61 -3.39
C ARG A 59 4.24 -1.61 -3.32
N CYS A 60 5.47 -1.13 -3.25
CA CYS A 60 6.65 -1.92 -2.91
C CYS A 60 7.30 -1.35 -1.64
N VAL A 61 7.55 -2.20 -0.66
CA VAL A 61 8.23 -1.83 0.59
C VAL A 61 9.60 -2.48 0.62
N THR A 62 10.64 -1.70 0.91
CA THR A 62 12.00 -2.19 1.16
C THR A 62 12.34 -2.00 2.63
N PHE A 63 12.61 -3.10 3.34
CA PHE A 63 13.09 -3.08 4.71
C PHE A 63 14.59 -2.83 4.70
N THR A 64 15.04 -1.66 5.16
CA THR A 64 16.44 -1.22 4.98
C THR A 64 17.44 -2.09 5.74
N SER A 65 17.05 -2.65 6.88
CA SER A 65 17.92 -3.47 7.73
C SER A 65 18.24 -4.83 7.13
N SER A 66 17.31 -5.43 6.40
CA SER A 66 17.46 -6.74 5.76
C SER A 66 17.70 -6.65 4.25
N GLY A 67 17.36 -5.52 3.62
CA GLY A 67 17.25 -5.37 2.16
C GLY A 67 16.08 -6.14 1.54
N SER A 68 15.28 -6.85 2.35
CA SER A 68 14.15 -7.62 1.84
C SER A 68 13.04 -6.70 1.33
N LYS A 69 12.30 -7.18 0.33
CA LYS A 69 11.19 -6.45 -0.28
C LYS A 69 9.89 -7.22 -0.15
N ALA A 70 8.81 -6.48 0.02
CA ALA A 70 7.45 -7.00 -0.02
C ALA A 70 6.58 -6.03 -0.82
N ASP A 71 5.76 -6.54 -1.72
CA ASP A 71 4.88 -5.72 -2.54
C ASP A 71 3.41 -6.11 -2.39
N ASN A 72 2.53 -5.24 -2.87
CA ASN A 72 1.12 -5.50 -3.01
C ASN A 72 0.45 -4.52 -3.98
N TYR A 73 -0.67 -4.92 -4.56
CA TYR A 73 -1.60 -4.02 -5.23
C TYR A 73 -2.69 -3.59 -4.25
N LEU A 74 -2.97 -2.29 -4.19
CA LEU A 74 -3.95 -1.72 -3.27
C LEU A 74 -5.03 -0.99 -4.06
N VAL A 75 -6.29 -1.31 -3.76
CA VAL A 75 -7.46 -0.57 -4.26
C VAL A 75 -7.99 0.25 -3.11
N LEU A 76 -8.04 1.57 -3.27
CA LEU A 76 -8.58 2.50 -2.28
C LEU A 76 -9.92 3.04 -2.76
N SER A 77 -10.86 3.20 -1.82
CA SER A 77 -12.12 3.91 -2.03
C SER A 77 -12.21 5.13 -1.11
N ARG A 78 -12.83 6.21 -1.58
CA ARG A 78 -13.21 7.37 -0.75
C ARG A 78 -14.37 7.04 0.20
N LYS A 79 -15.15 5.99 -0.09
CA LYS A 79 -16.26 5.53 0.76
C LYS A 79 -15.71 4.58 1.81
N SER A 80 -15.88 4.93 3.08
CA SER A 80 -15.47 4.07 4.19
C SER A 80 -16.23 2.74 4.16
N ASN A 81 -15.54 1.66 4.54
CA ASN A 81 -16.09 0.29 4.63
C ASN A 81 -16.70 -0.24 3.32
N ASN A 82 -16.32 0.31 2.16
CA ASN A 82 -16.72 -0.23 0.88
C ASN A 82 -15.73 -1.32 0.43
N GLU A 83 -16.18 -2.57 0.44
CA GLU A 83 -15.40 -3.74 -0.01
C GLU A 83 -15.63 -4.08 -1.49
N GLU A 84 -16.49 -3.32 -2.18
CA GLU A 84 -16.69 -3.49 -3.61
C GLU A 84 -15.60 -2.82 -4.43
N ILE A 85 -15.21 -3.50 -5.51
CA ILE A 85 -14.25 -2.98 -6.47
C ILE A 85 -14.92 -1.86 -7.27
N PRO A 86 -14.40 -0.61 -7.22
CA PRO A 86 -14.96 0.50 -7.98
C PRO A 86 -14.91 0.23 -9.49
N ASP A 87 -15.93 0.68 -10.24
CA ASP A 87 -16.06 0.39 -11.68
C ASP A 87 -14.82 0.83 -12.48
N GLY A 88 -14.25 1.99 -12.14
CA GLY A 88 -13.04 2.49 -12.80
C GLY A 88 -11.79 1.64 -12.55
N ALA A 89 -11.77 0.80 -11.53
CA ALA A 89 -10.65 -0.09 -11.22
C ALA A 89 -10.78 -1.49 -11.87
N LYS A 90 -11.99 -1.91 -12.30
CA LYS A 90 -12.27 -3.28 -12.78
C LYS A 90 -11.37 -3.69 -13.94
N GLY A 91 -11.22 -2.84 -14.96
CA GLY A 91 -10.39 -3.16 -16.12
C GLY A 91 -8.90 -3.39 -15.79
N LEU A 92 -8.36 -2.65 -14.81
CA LEU A 92 -6.98 -2.87 -14.33
C LEU A 92 -6.86 -4.18 -13.54
N ILE A 93 -7.83 -4.45 -12.66
CA ILE A 93 -7.88 -5.64 -11.83
C ILE A 93 -7.99 -6.91 -12.67
N GLU A 94 -8.88 -6.92 -13.66
CA GLU A 94 -9.04 -8.04 -14.60
C GLU A 94 -7.77 -8.27 -15.42
N LYS A 95 -7.18 -7.20 -15.99
CA LYS A 95 -5.96 -7.28 -16.78
C LYS A 95 -4.77 -7.84 -16.00
N LEU A 96 -4.70 -7.56 -14.70
CA LEU A 96 -3.63 -8.00 -13.81
C LEU A 96 -3.97 -9.30 -13.05
N ASN A 97 -5.16 -9.86 -13.26
CA ASN A 97 -5.66 -11.05 -12.56
C ASN A 97 -5.58 -10.93 -11.03
N LEU A 98 -5.93 -9.76 -10.48
CA LEU A 98 -5.94 -9.51 -9.04
C LEU A 98 -7.23 -10.04 -8.41
N GLN A 99 -7.11 -10.63 -7.23
CA GLN A 99 -8.24 -11.19 -6.48
C GLN A 99 -8.45 -10.43 -5.16
N LYS A 100 -9.69 -10.33 -4.69
CA LYS A 100 -9.95 -9.85 -3.33
C LYS A 100 -9.32 -10.83 -2.34
N CYS A 101 -8.81 -10.33 -1.22
CA CYS A 101 -8.20 -11.17 -0.19
C CYS A 101 -9.18 -12.24 0.34
N SER A 102 -10.48 -11.92 0.40
CA SER A 102 -11.55 -12.85 0.77
C SER A 102 -11.71 -14.04 -0.18
N ASP A 103 -11.31 -13.87 -1.44
CA ASP A 103 -11.54 -14.83 -2.52
C ASP A 103 -10.31 -15.74 -2.71
N ILE A 104 -9.18 -15.37 -2.09
CA ILE A 104 -7.97 -16.20 -2.07
C ILE A 104 -8.25 -17.40 -1.17
N THR A 105 -8.64 -18.51 -1.80
CA THR A 105 -8.65 -19.81 -1.13
C THR A 105 -7.22 -20.33 -1.06
N SER A 106 -6.71 -20.57 0.15
CA SER A 106 -5.42 -21.23 0.34
C SER A 106 -5.50 -22.64 -0.23
N THR A 107 -5.17 -22.82 -1.51
CA THR A 107 -4.85 -24.14 -2.03
C THR A 107 -3.45 -24.44 -1.53
N PHE A 108 -3.34 -25.06 -0.35
CA PHE A 108 -2.14 -25.80 -0.01
C PHE A 108 -1.99 -26.88 -1.08
N VAL A 109 -1.05 -26.67 -2.00
CA VAL A 109 -0.53 -27.76 -2.81
C VAL A 109 0.25 -28.64 -1.83
N VAL A 110 -0.38 -29.74 -1.42
CA VAL A 110 0.24 -30.83 -0.65
C VAL A 110 1.24 -31.55 -1.54
#